data_AF-A0A841JVG4-F1
#
_entry.id   AF-A0A841JVG4-F1
#
_cell.length_a   1.000
_cell.length_b   1.000
_cell.length_c   1.000
_cell.angle_alpha   90.00
_cell.angle_beta   90.00
_cell.angle_gamma   90.00
#
_symmetry.space_group_name_H-M   'P 1'
#
loop_
_entity.id
_entity.type
_entity.pdbx_description
1 polymer ?
#
loop_
_entity_poly.entity_id
_entity_poly.type
_entity_poly.pdbx_seq_one_letter_code
_entity_poly.pdbx_strand_id
1 'polypeptide(L)'
;MKDERNDTSEAEVMTYVKQQLGAVIGDPELLSTEITMDTTFNRDLELESIEFVALASRLRSKFGDRVNFVEFLATKNVDEVVSLTVGDVVRYVEICLRDEAMQEGAA
;
A
#
# COMPACT_ATOMS: atom_id res chain seq x y z
N MET A 1 3.69 26.91 9.83
CA MET A 1 4.01 26.13 8.61
C MET A 1 5.15 25.19 8.94
N LYS A 2 4.84 24.15 9.70
CA LYS A 2 5.64 22.93 9.76
C LYS A 2 4.73 21.85 9.17
N ASP A 3 5.32 20.80 8.60
CA ASP A 3 4.64 19.60 8.05
C ASP A 3 4.39 19.53 6.53
N GLU A 4 5.00 20.38 5.70
CA GLU A 4 4.89 20.28 4.23
C GLU A 4 5.78 19.19 3.57
N ARG A 5 6.62 18.47 4.32
CA ARG A 5 7.51 17.42 3.76
C ARG A 5 7.08 15.98 4.07
N ASN A 6 6.06 15.75 4.90
CA ASN A 6 5.60 14.41 5.25
C ASN A 6 4.27 14.06 4.56
N ASP A 7 3.37 15.02 4.38
CA ASP A 7 2.10 14.87 3.65
C ASP A 7 2.27 14.42 2.19
N THR A 8 3.36 14.80 1.53
CA THR A 8 3.61 14.43 0.12
C THR A 8 3.82 12.92 -0.04
N SER A 9 4.54 12.26 0.89
CA SER A 9 4.82 10.83 0.77
C SER A 9 3.56 9.99 0.95
N GLU A 10 2.69 10.31 1.91
CA GLU A 10 1.44 9.58 2.11
C GLU A 10 0.52 9.74 0.90
N ALA A 11 0.34 10.98 0.43
CA ALA A 11 -0.50 11.28 -0.73
C ALA A 11 0.02 10.61 -2.02
N GLU A 12 1.35 10.57 -2.21
CA GLU A 12 1.99 9.89 -3.34
C GLU A 12 1.80 8.37 -3.26
N VAL A 13 2.01 7.77 -2.10
CA VAL A 13 1.80 6.33 -1.88
C VAL A 13 0.33 5.97 -2.08
N MET A 14 -0.59 6.75 -1.52
CA MET A 14 -2.03 6.58 -1.71
C MET A 14 -2.40 6.65 -3.19
N THR A 15 -1.93 7.67 -3.90
CA THR A 15 -2.19 7.83 -5.34
C THR A 15 -1.66 6.63 -6.12
N TYR A 16 -0.46 6.16 -5.80
CA TYR A 16 0.13 5.00 -6.43
C TYR A 16 -0.68 3.72 -6.15
N VAL A 17 -1.05 3.46 -4.89
CA VAL A 17 -1.83 2.29 -4.48
C VAL A 17 -3.18 2.27 -5.21
N LYS A 18 -3.90 3.41 -5.29
CA LYS A 18 -5.16 3.51 -6.04
C LYS A 18 -5.00 3.11 -7.51
N GLN A 19 -3.96 3.62 -8.17
CA GLN A 19 -3.68 3.28 -9.56
C GLN A 19 -3.35 1.81 -9.73
N GLN A 20 -2.58 1.22 -8.79
CA GLN A 20 -2.26 -0.20 -8.86
C GLN A 20 -3.48 -1.07 -8.60
N LEU A 21 -4.35 -0.69 -7.67
CA LEU A 21 -5.62 -1.36 -7.38
C LEU A 21 -6.49 -1.50 -8.64
N GLY A 22 -6.77 -0.40 -9.34
CA GLY A 22 -7.51 -0.46 -10.60
C GLY A 22 -6.82 -1.32 -11.67
N ALA A 23 -5.48 -1.29 -11.70
CA ALA A 23 -4.70 -2.09 -12.65
C ALA A 23 -4.63 -3.59 -12.33
N VAL A 24 -4.70 -4.00 -11.06
CA VAL A 24 -4.65 -5.43 -10.66
C VAL A 24 -6.02 -6.08 -10.68
N ILE A 25 -7.06 -5.38 -10.22
CA ILE A 25 -8.44 -5.86 -10.28
C ILE A 25 -8.92 -5.89 -11.75
N GLY A 26 -8.35 -5.01 -12.59
CA GLY A 26 -8.73 -4.90 -14.00
C GLY A 26 -10.07 -4.20 -14.18
N ASP A 27 -10.55 -3.52 -13.15
CA ASP A 27 -11.82 -2.78 -13.15
C ASP A 27 -11.55 -1.27 -13.31
N PRO A 28 -11.90 -0.67 -14.46
CA PRO A 28 -11.74 0.75 -14.69
C PRO A 28 -12.76 1.62 -13.92
N GLU A 29 -13.91 1.07 -13.51
CA GLU A 29 -14.89 1.76 -12.68
C GLU A 29 -14.33 1.98 -11.26
N LEU A 30 -13.47 1.08 -10.77
CA LEU A 30 -12.77 1.23 -9.50
C LEU A 30 -11.92 2.51 -9.41
N LEU A 31 -11.40 2.99 -10.54
CA LEU A 31 -10.66 4.27 -10.59
C LEU A 31 -11.58 5.49 -10.42
N SER A 32 -12.89 5.30 -10.65
CA SER A 32 -13.93 6.30 -10.42
C SER A 32 -14.55 6.17 -9.02
N THR A 33 -14.35 5.03 -8.34
CA THR A 33 -14.76 4.82 -6.96
C THR A 33 -13.87 5.59 -5.99
N GLU A 34 -14.48 6.17 -4.96
CA GLU A 34 -13.74 6.85 -3.89
C GLU A 34 -13.03 5.84 -2.99
N ILE A 35 -11.76 5.58 -3.28
CA ILE A 35 -10.86 4.82 -2.39
C ILE A 35 -10.34 5.76 -1.31
N THR A 36 -10.49 5.39 -0.04
CA THR A 36 -10.02 6.16 1.13
C THR A 36 -9.09 5.31 1.99
N MET A 37 -8.55 5.89 3.08
CA MET A 37 -7.73 5.14 4.04
C MET A 37 -8.52 4.01 4.72
N ASP A 38 -9.84 4.15 4.86
CA ASP A 38 -10.70 3.18 5.54
C ASP A 38 -11.24 2.09 4.60
N THR A 39 -10.98 2.20 3.29
CA THR A 39 -11.40 1.20 2.31
C THR A 39 -10.70 -0.13 2.57
N THR A 40 -11.50 -1.18 2.75
CA THR A 40 -11.05 -2.55 3.02
C THR A 40 -10.73 -3.28 1.72
N PHE A 41 -9.58 -3.96 1.65
CA PHE A 41 -9.23 -4.76 0.46
C PHE A 41 -10.21 -5.89 0.21
N ASN A 42 -10.65 -6.61 1.25
CA ASN A 42 -11.52 -7.77 1.06
C ASN A 42 -13.00 -7.40 0.91
N ARG A 43 -13.53 -6.48 1.73
CA ARG A 43 -14.99 -6.17 1.71
C ARG A 43 -15.39 -5.13 0.69
N ASP A 44 -14.60 -4.07 0.53
CA ASP A 44 -14.97 -2.94 -0.34
C ASP A 44 -14.43 -3.13 -1.76
N LEU A 45 -13.25 -3.73 -1.89
CA LEU A 45 -12.59 -3.98 -3.18
C LEU A 45 -12.70 -5.42 -3.65
N GLU A 46 -13.21 -6.34 -2.81
CA GLU A 46 -13.33 -7.78 -3.11
C GLU A 46 -12.06 -8.40 -3.68
N LEU A 47 -10.89 -7.91 -3.21
CA LEU A 47 -9.59 -8.29 -3.75
C LEU A 47 -9.32 -9.78 -3.54
N GLU A 48 -8.99 -10.51 -4.61
CA GLU A 48 -8.60 -11.91 -4.47
C GLU A 48 -7.10 -12.04 -4.11
N SER A 49 -6.75 -13.25 -3.66
CA SER A 49 -5.38 -13.61 -3.28
C SER A 49 -4.37 -13.39 -4.41
N ILE A 50 -4.79 -13.52 -5.67
CA ILE A 50 -3.92 -13.32 -6.83
C ILE A 50 -3.61 -11.83 -7.04
N GLU A 51 -4.59 -10.94 -6.86
CA GLU A 51 -4.35 -9.49 -6.91
C GLU A 51 -3.48 -9.02 -5.76
N PHE A 52 -3.56 -9.63 -4.57
CA PHE A 52 -2.63 -9.33 -3.47
C PHE A 52 -1.17 -9.57 -3.87
N VAL A 53 -0.90 -10.71 -4.52
CA VAL A 53 0.45 -11.04 -5.03
C VAL A 53 0.86 -10.07 -6.14
N ALA A 54 -0.06 -9.70 -7.03
CA ALA A 54 0.21 -8.73 -8.09
C ALA A 54 0.50 -7.32 -7.54
N LEU A 55 -0.26 -6.87 -6.54
CA LEU A 55 -0.05 -5.61 -5.83
C LEU A 55 1.29 -5.63 -5.09
N ALA A 56 1.63 -6.73 -4.42
CA ALA A 56 2.92 -6.89 -3.74
C ALA A 56 4.09 -6.73 -4.70
N SER A 57 4.01 -7.36 -5.87
CA SER A 57 5.01 -7.27 -6.92
C SER A 57 5.18 -5.84 -7.42
N ARG A 58 4.07 -5.12 -7.64
CA ARG A 58 4.06 -3.71 -8.09
C ARG A 58 4.66 -2.78 -7.03
N LEU A 59 4.27 -2.92 -5.77
CA LEU A 59 4.83 -2.15 -4.65
C LEU A 59 6.34 -2.35 -4.55
N ARG A 60 6.82 -3.60 -4.58
CA ARG A 60 8.25 -3.91 -4.59
C ARG A 60 8.96 -3.36 -5.84
N SER A 61 8.32 -3.38 -7.00
CA SER A 61 8.91 -2.81 -8.22
C SER A 61 9.07 -1.29 -8.15
N LYS A 62 8.15 -0.58 -7.47
CA LYS A 62 8.19 0.89 -7.35
C LYS A 62 9.09 1.36 -6.22
N PHE A 63 9.02 0.69 -5.07
CA PHE A 63 9.74 1.09 -3.87
C PHE A 63 10.97 0.23 -3.60
N GLY A 64 11.26 -0.80 -4.38
CA GLY A 64 12.39 -1.69 -4.17
C GLY A 64 12.18 -2.70 -3.04
N ASP A 65 13.26 -3.37 -2.64
CA ASP A 65 13.24 -4.45 -1.64
C ASP A 65 12.85 -3.99 -0.22
N ARG A 66 12.86 -2.67 0.05
CA ARG A 66 12.45 -2.09 1.33
C ARG A 66 10.95 -2.29 1.64
N VAL A 67 10.11 -2.44 0.61
CA VAL A 67 8.68 -2.72 0.76
C VAL A 67 8.41 -4.17 0.39
N ASN A 68 8.51 -5.06 1.39
CA ASN A 68 8.17 -6.46 1.22
C ASN A 68 6.72 -6.72 1.65
N PHE A 69 5.77 -6.49 0.75
CA PHE A 69 4.35 -6.65 1.08
C PHE A 69 3.97 -8.12 1.32
N VAL A 70 4.63 -9.08 0.67
CA VAL A 70 4.40 -10.51 0.89
C VAL A 70 4.78 -10.91 2.31
N GLU A 71 5.92 -10.44 2.80
CA GLU A 71 6.34 -10.67 4.19
C GLU A 71 5.40 -10.02 5.19
N PHE A 72 4.97 -8.78 4.93
CA PHE A 72 3.96 -8.11 5.75
C PHE A 72 2.65 -8.92 5.84
N LEU A 73 2.14 -9.44 4.72
CA LEU A 73 0.96 -10.30 4.72
C LEU A 73 1.20 -11.62 5.46
N ALA A 74 2.40 -12.21 5.36
CA ALA A 74 2.74 -13.44 6.05
C ALA A 74 2.78 -13.29 7.59
N THR A 75 2.97 -12.08 8.11
CA THR A 75 2.87 -11.81 9.56
C THR A 75 1.43 -11.73 10.08
N LYS A 76 0.44 -11.69 9.19
CA LYS A 76 -0.98 -11.49 9.54
C LYS A 76 -1.75 -12.80 9.56
N ASN A 77 -2.74 -12.86 10.43
CA ASN A 77 -3.74 -13.92 10.42
C ASN A 77 -4.84 -13.63 9.39
N VAL A 78 -5.67 -14.63 9.09
CA VAL A 78 -6.75 -14.52 8.09
C VAL A 78 -7.71 -13.35 8.41
N ASP A 79 -8.14 -13.21 9.67
CA ASP A 79 -8.99 -12.08 10.10
C ASP A 79 -8.32 -10.72 9.86
N GLU A 80 -7.01 -10.62 10.07
CA GLU A 80 -6.24 -9.38 9.87
C GLU A 80 -6.04 -9.07 8.38
N VAL A 81 -5.95 -10.08 7.53
CA VAL A 81 -5.87 -9.90 6.07
C VAL A 81 -7.24 -9.48 5.52
N VAL A 82 -8.33 -10.08 6.01
CA VAL A 82 -9.70 -9.73 5.59
C VAL A 82 -10.10 -8.32 6.04
N SER A 83 -9.62 -7.87 7.21
CA SER A 83 -9.85 -6.53 7.72
C SER A 83 -8.83 -5.49 7.24
N LEU A 84 -7.87 -5.88 6.40
CA LEU A 84 -6.80 -4.99 5.95
C LEU A 84 -7.37 -3.84 5.13
N THR A 85 -6.96 -2.62 5.48
CA THR A 85 -7.39 -1.40 4.78
C THR A 85 -6.28 -0.82 3.91
N VAL A 86 -6.66 -0.02 2.92
CA VAL A 86 -5.72 0.75 2.09
C VAL A 86 -4.80 1.60 2.97
N GLY A 87 -5.32 2.19 4.04
CA GLY A 87 -4.53 2.99 4.97
C GLY A 87 -3.46 2.20 5.72
N ASP A 88 -3.70 0.91 6.01
CA ASP A 88 -2.69 0.05 6.61
C ASP A 88 -1.50 -0.19 5.67
N VAL A 89 -1.78 -0.37 4.38
CA VAL A 89 -0.74 -0.53 3.36
C VAL A 89 0.03 0.77 3.14
N VAL A 90 -0.67 1.91 3.05
CA VAL A 90 -0.03 3.22 2.91
C VAL A 90 0.91 3.49 4.09
N ARG A 91 0.44 3.29 5.33
CA ARG A 91 1.27 3.44 6.54
C ARG A 91 2.44 2.48 6.57
N TYR A 92 2.25 1.22 6.18
CA TYR A 92 3.34 0.25 6.09
C TYR A 92 4.44 0.73 5.15
N VAL A 93 4.06 1.16 3.94
CA VAL A 93 5.02 1.68 2.96
C VAL A 93 5.74 2.89 3.52
N GLU A 94 5.04 3.86 4.10
CA GLU A 94 5.68 5.04 4.69
C GLU A 94 6.68 4.70 5.80
N ILE A 95 6.37 3.72 6.66
CA ILE A 95 7.30 3.26 7.70
C ILE A 95 8.57 2.71 7.07
N CYS A 96 8.45 1.86 6.04
CA CYS A 96 9.59 1.33 5.29
C CYS A 96 10.43 2.44 4.64
N LEU A 97 9.80 3.48 4.09
CA LEU A 97 10.49 4.62 3.48
C LEU A 97 11.22 5.48 4.52
N ARG A 98 10.62 5.65 5.70
CA ARG A 98 11.22 6.44 6.79
C ARG A 98 12.38 5.71 7.47
N ASP A 99 12.31 4.38 7.59
CA ASP A 99 13.39 3.59 8.18
C ASP A 99 14.69 3.69 7.36
N GLU A 100 14.59 3.61 6.03
CA GLU A 100 15.74 3.75 5.12
C GLU A 100 16.44 5.12 5.24
N ALA A 101 15.68 6.21 5.37
CA ALA A 101 16.25 7.55 5.55
C ALA A 101 17.11 7.66 6.83
N MET A 102 16.87 6.81 7.83
CA MET A 102 17.72 6.71 9.02
C MET A 102 18.96 5.82 8.79
N GLN A 103 18.90 4.84 7.90
CA GLN A 103 20.02 3.94 7.57
C GLN A 103 21.05 4.60 6.63
N GLU A 104 20.62 5.44 5.67
CA GLU A 104 21.53 6.16 4.75
C GLU A 104 22.28 7.32 5.41
N GLY A 105 21.83 7.80 6.58
CA GLY A 105 22.52 8.83 7.37
C GLY A 105 23.67 8.30 8.25
N ALA A 106 23.87 6.98 8.31
CA ALA A 106 24.85 6.32 9.17
C ALA A 106 26.08 5.78 8.41
N ALA A 107 26.22 6.07 7.11
CA ALA A 107 27.31 5.63 6.25
C ALA A 107 28.32 6.75 5.90
#